data_AF-A0A7C3RM92-F1
#
_entry.id   AF-A0A7C3RM92-F1
#
_cell.length_a   1.000
_cell.length_b   1.000
_cell.length_c   1.000
_cell.angle_alpha   90.00
_cell.angle_beta   90.00
_cell.angle_gamma   90.00
#
_symmetry.space_group_name_H-M   'P 1'
#
loop_
_entity.id
_entity.type
_entity.pdbx_description
1 polymer ?
#
loop_
_entity_poly.entity_id
_entity_poly.type
_entity_poly.pdbx_seq_one_letter_code
_entity_poly.pdbx_strand_id
1 'polypeptide(L)'
;MGGSMDAILKLIQGFELHPVVDHFTVALLVIGVLPDLAASLAPTRTWIRYMALTLMILGAAFAGASFGTGSLEADRVWKHISPDAQHVLHRHAEFGEYLAITFGVLAVWRILIQAFGFAAGSRSLYLVIAVLSCGALLYTGSLGGELVYGYGVGTALMSPTPGPGAEASPAASPTPEVPTAALPTVSVPTPTPAPSAQASPSASPSTGTPGPSPKPGDTPEARPSPEAHPSPSADTGKSSKHATAAANI
;
A
#
# COMPACT_ATOMS: atom_id res chain seq x y z
N MET A 1 31.24 -10.15 22.89
CA MET A 1 30.23 -9.41 22.11
C MET A 1 29.72 -10.15 20.85
N GLY A 2 30.26 -11.33 20.47
CA GLY A 2 29.80 -12.06 19.27
C GLY A 2 28.47 -12.84 19.40
N GLY A 3 28.20 -13.45 20.56
CA GLY A 3 27.04 -14.36 20.70
C GLY A 3 25.65 -13.72 20.53
N SER A 4 25.51 -12.41 20.79
CA SER A 4 24.25 -11.68 20.60
C SER A 4 23.98 -11.38 19.12
N MET A 5 25.00 -11.09 18.33
CA MET A 5 24.87 -10.86 16.88
C MET A 5 24.57 -12.18 16.16
N ASP A 6 25.23 -13.27 16.53
CA ASP A 6 24.96 -14.60 15.98
C ASP A 6 23.54 -15.08 16.28
N ALA A 7 23.01 -14.77 17.47
CA ALA A 7 21.63 -15.08 17.83
C ALA A 7 20.61 -14.29 17.01
N ILE A 8 20.88 -13.00 16.76
CA ILE A 8 20.04 -12.15 15.89
C ILE A 8 20.08 -12.66 14.45
N LEU A 9 21.25 -13.03 13.93
CA LEU A 9 21.37 -13.60 12.59
C LEU A 9 20.59 -14.92 12.46
N LYS A 10 20.71 -15.81 13.45
CA LYS A 10 19.92 -17.06 13.49
C LYS A 10 18.41 -16.81 13.60
N LEU A 11 17.99 -15.78 14.32
CA LEU A 11 16.58 -15.41 14.42
C LEU A 11 16.05 -14.89 13.07
N ILE A 12 16.82 -14.02 12.41
CA ILE A 12 16.47 -13.48 11.10
C ILE A 12 16.36 -14.60 10.06
N GLN A 13 17.31 -15.53 10.08
CA GLN A 13 17.38 -16.68 9.17
C GLN A 13 16.32 -17.76 9.47
N GLY A 14 16.00 -18.00 10.75
CA GLY A 14 15.09 -19.07 11.15
C GLY A 14 13.61 -18.78 10.91
N PHE A 15 13.24 -17.51 10.81
CA PHE A 15 11.84 -17.08 10.64
C PHE A 15 11.51 -16.56 9.24
N GLU A 16 12.41 -16.73 8.27
CA GLU A 16 12.23 -16.19 6.90
C GLU A 16 11.74 -14.74 6.96
N LEU A 17 12.43 -13.92 7.76
CA LEU A 17 11.92 -12.58 8.10
C LEU A 17 11.85 -11.68 6.88
N HIS A 18 12.64 -11.94 5.84
CA HIS A 18 12.64 -11.13 4.64
C HIS A 18 11.25 -11.06 3.98
N PRO A 19 10.60 -12.17 3.58
CA PRO A 19 9.22 -12.13 3.10
C PRO A 19 8.25 -11.38 4.03
N VAL A 20 8.36 -11.60 5.34
CA VAL A 20 7.46 -10.94 6.31
C VAL A 20 7.63 -9.42 6.26
N VAL A 21 8.87 -8.94 6.37
CA VAL A 21 9.21 -7.52 6.34
C VAL A 21 8.86 -6.90 4.98
N ASP A 22 9.04 -7.65 3.89
CA ASP A 22 8.72 -7.18 2.54
C ASP A 22 7.21 -6.98 2.35
N HIS A 23 6.36 -7.90 2.85
CA HIS A 23 4.90 -7.73 2.80
C HIS A 23 4.45 -6.48 3.56
N PHE A 24 5.02 -6.22 4.74
CA PHE A 24 4.73 -4.99 5.49
C PHE A 24 5.22 -3.74 4.74
N THR A 25 6.38 -3.81 4.08
CA THR A 25 6.91 -2.73 3.25
C THR A 25 5.92 -2.37 2.14
N VAL A 26 5.48 -3.35 1.36
CA VAL A 26 4.53 -3.17 0.26
C VAL A 26 3.20 -2.63 0.80
N ALA A 27 2.65 -3.24 1.84
CA ALA A 27 1.38 -2.81 2.43
C ALA A 27 1.45 -1.35 2.92
N LEU A 28 2.47 -0.99 3.70
CA LEU A 28 2.61 0.36 4.27
C LEU A 28 2.82 1.43 3.20
N LEU A 29 3.63 1.15 2.17
CA LEU A 29 3.91 2.13 1.13
C LEU A 29 2.73 2.33 0.18
N VAL A 30 2.09 1.24 -0.27
CA VAL A 30 0.91 1.32 -1.14
C VAL A 30 -0.26 1.97 -0.40
N ILE A 31 -0.53 1.54 0.83
CA ILE A 31 -1.58 2.15 1.66
C ILE A 31 -1.19 3.58 2.07
N GLY A 32 0.09 3.90 2.24
CA GLY A 32 0.56 5.24 2.61
C GLY A 32 0.38 6.30 1.52
N VAL A 33 0.54 5.91 0.25
CA VAL A 33 0.37 6.83 -0.89
C VAL A 33 -1.12 7.16 -1.13
N LEU A 34 -2.05 6.26 -0.81
CA LEU A 34 -3.50 6.50 -1.01
C LEU A 34 -4.05 7.69 -0.19
N PRO A 35 -3.81 7.82 1.14
CA PRO A 35 -4.12 9.01 1.92
C PRO A 35 -3.38 10.26 1.44
N ASP A 36 -2.16 10.13 0.92
CA ASP A 36 -1.42 11.29 0.41
C ASP A 36 -2.11 11.86 -0.86
N LEU A 37 -2.68 10.97 -1.69
CA LEU A 37 -3.54 11.32 -2.81
C LEU A 37 -4.89 11.89 -2.33
N ALA A 38 -5.56 11.25 -1.37
CA ALA A 38 -6.81 11.75 -0.80
C ALA A 38 -6.66 13.12 -0.12
N ALA A 39 -5.55 13.35 0.58
CA ALA A 39 -5.21 14.63 1.19
C ALA A 39 -4.97 15.74 0.16
N SER A 40 -4.60 15.39 -1.08
CA SER A 40 -4.49 16.37 -2.17
C SER A 40 -5.87 16.84 -2.68
N LEU A 41 -6.90 15.99 -2.60
CA LEU A 41 -8.29 16.34 -2.94
C LEU A 41 -9.03 17.02 -1.78
N ALA A 42 -8.66 16.72 -0.53
CA ALA A 42 -9.32 17.25 0.67
C ALA A 42 -8.31 17.96 1.62
N PRO A 43 -7.72 19.10 1.22
CA PRO A 43 -6.63 19.75 1.94
C PRO A 43 -7.00 20.25 3.35
N THR A 44 -8.31 20.43 3.63
CA THR A 44 -8.83 20.89 4.93
C THR A 44 -8.74 19.82 6.03
N ARG A 45 -8.55 18.54 5.69
CA ARG A 45 -8.47 17.44 6.65
C ARG A 45 -7.01 17.15 7.03
N THR A 46 -6.49 17.91 7.99
CA THR A 46 -5.10 17.79 8.49
C THR A 46 -4.74 16.41 9.03
N TRP A 47 -5.69 15.67 9.63
CA TRP A 47 -5.43 14.33 10.16
C TRP A 47 -4.98 13.34 9.06
N ILE A 48 -5.55 13.44 7.85
CA ILE A 48 -5.17 12.58 6.70
C ILE A 48 -3.72 12.85 6.29
N ARG A 49 -3.29 14.12 6.35
CA ARG A 49 -1.92 14.51 6.01
C ARG A 49 -0.89 13.94 6.99
N TYR A 50 -1.21 13.91 8.28
CA TYR A 50 -0.34 13.32 9.29
C TYR A 50 -0.30 11.79 9.17
N MET A 51 -1.45 11.14 8.94
CA MET A 51 -1.49 9.70 8.67
C MET A 51 -0.63 9.32 7.46
N ALA A 52 -0.76 10.06 6.35
CA ALA A 52 0.04 9.83 5.14
C ALA A 52 1.55 9.97 5.41
N LEU A 53 1.96 11.01 6.15
CA LEU A 53 3.36 11.21 6.53
C LEU A 53 3.87 10.05 7.39
N THR A 54 3.13 9.65 8.42
CA THR A 54 3.52 8.56 9.31
C THR A 54 3.65 7.24 8.56
N LEU A 55 2.71 6.93 7.66
CA LEU A 55 2.77 5.74 6.82
C LEU A 55 3.95 5.77 5.85
N MET A 56 4.26 6.93 5.26
CA MET A 56 5.43 7.07 4.38
C MET A 56 6.75 6.85 5.14
N ILE A 57 6.90 7.44 6.33
CA ILE A 57 8.10 7.26 7.17
C ILE A 57 8.23 5.78 7.59
N LEU A 58 7.14 5.18 8.05
CA LEU A 58 7.15 3.80 8.50
C LEU A 58 7.43 2.85 7.33
N GLY A 59 6.77 3.06 6.19
CA GLY A 59 7.02 2.29 4.98
C GLY A 59 8.46 2.40 4.49
N ALA A 60 9.06 3.60 4.52
CA ALA A 60 10.48 3.78 4.17
C ALA A 60 11.43 3.08 5.15
N ALA A 61 11.12 3.09 6.45
CA ALA A 61 11.90 2.35 7.44
C ALA A 61 11.82 0.83 7.20
N PHE A 62 10.63 0.31 6.90
CA PHE A 62 10.43 -1.09 6.54
C PHE A 62 11.12 -1.45 5.21
N ALA A 63 11.16 -0.55 4.22
CA ALA A 63 11.91 -0.77 2.98
C ALA A 63 13.41 -0.94 3.24
N GLY A 64 13.99 -0.12 4.12
CA GLY A 64 15.38 -0.31 4.57
C GLY A 64 15.60 -1.63 5.29
N ALA A 65 14.65 -2.05 6.14
CA ALA A 65 14.70 -3.36 6.80
C ALA A 65 14.55 -4.53 5.82
N SER A 66 13.71 -4.39 4.77
CA SER A 66 13.53 -5.39 3.71
C SER A 66 14.82 -5.56 2.92
N PHE A 67 15.47 -4.45 2.54
CA PHE A 67 16.79 -4.50 1.89
C PHE A 67 17.85 -5.22 2.75
N GLY A 68 17.94 -4.88 4.04
CA GLY A 68 18.89 -5.52 4.95
C GLY A 68 18.64 -7.02 5.14
N THR A 69 17.39 -7.40 5.37
CA THR A 69 17.01 -8.82 5.52
C THR A 69 17.13 -9.61 4.22
N GLY A 70 16.83 -8.99 3.07
CA GLY A 70 16.93 -9.60 1.75
C GLY A 70 18.36 -9.86 1.33
N SER A 71 19.29 -8.97 1.68
CA SER A 71 20.73 -9.17 1.43
C SER A 71 21.25 -10.43 2.13
N LEU A 72 20.84 -10.64 3.39
CA LEU A 72 21.22 -11.84 4.15
C LEU A 72 20.63 -13.12 3.55
N GLU A 73 19.39 -13.06 3.05
CA GLU A 73 18.76 -14.20 2.39
C GLU A 73 19.38 -14.51 1.03
N ALA A 74 19.69 -13.48 0.24
CA ALA A 74 20.35 -13.63 -1.06
C ALA A 74 21.67 -14.41 -0.93
N ASP A 75 22.52 -14.05 0.04
CA ASP A 75 23.80 -14.74 0.30
C ASP A 75 23.61 -16.22 0.65
N ARG A 76 22.53 -16.57 1.36
CA ARG A 76 22.21 -17.95 1.75
C ARG A 76 21.78 -18.79 0.55
N VAL A 77 20.91 -18.23 -0.29
CA VAL A 77 20.27 -18.97 -1.39
C VAL A 77 21.13 -19.00 -2.65
N TRP A 78 22.02 -18.03 -2.86
CA TRP A 78 22.74 -17.80 -4.12
C TRP A 78 23.40 -19.06 -4.70
N LYS A 79 24.11 -19.83 -3.87
CA LYS A 79 24.87 -21.02 -4.30
C LYS A 79 24.00 -22.25 -4.58
N HIS A 80 22.72 -22.19 -4.23
CA HIS A 80 21.80 -23.33 -4.21
C HIS A 80 20.66 -23.19 -5.22
N ILE A 81 20.67 -22.13 -6.04
CA ILE A 81 19.65 -21.85 -7.06
C ILE A 81 20.27 -21.95 -8.46
N SER A 82 19.43 -22.16 -9.48
CA SER A 82 19.87 -22.23 -10.88
C SER A 82 20.40 -20.88 -11.38
N PRO A 83 21.22 -20.84 -12.44
CA PRO A 83 21.69 -19.58 -13.04
C PRO A 83 20.54 -18.64 -13.47
N ASP A 84 19.45 -19.20 -13.99
CA ASP A 84 18.27 -18.42 -14.37
C ASP A 84 17.61 -17.76 -13.14
N ALA A 85 17.50 -18.51 -12.04
CA ALA A 85 17.01 -17.98 -10.77
C ALA A 85 17.94 -16.91 -10.18
N GLN A 86 19.27 -17.07 -10.32
CA GLN A 86 20.24 -16.03 -9.89
C GLN A 86 20.02 -14.73 -10.64
N HIS A 87 19.74 -14.77 -11.94
CA HIS A 87 19.48 -13.57 -12.72
C HIS A 87 18.21 -12.84 -12.28
N VAL A 88 17.13 -13.59 -11.99
CA VAL A 88 15.89 -13.00 -11.43
C VAL A 88 16.13 -12.44 -10.03
N LEU A 89 16.88 -13.17 -9.18
CA LEU A 89 17.20 -12.75 -7.82
C LEU A 89 18.03 -11.47 -7.82
N HIS A 90 19.01 -11.37 -8.70
CA HIS A 90 19.83 -10.18 -8.85
C HIS A 90 18.97 -8.97 -9.23
N ARG A 91 18.09 -9.10 -10.22
CA ARG A 91 17.16 -8.01 -10.59
C ARG A 91 16.24 -7.63 -9.44
N HIS A 92 15.67 -8.61 -8.73
CA HIS A 92 14.83 -8.35 -7.57
C HIS A 92 15.57 -7.58 -6.47
N ALA A 93 16.82 -7.97 -6.18
CA ALA A 93 17.68 -7.30 -5.21
C ALA A 93 18.05 -5.87 -5.64
N GLU A 94 18.46 -5.65 -6.89
CA GLU A 94 18.79 -4.33 -7.43
C GLU A 94 17.59 -3.37 -7.35
N PHE A 95 16.41 -3.82 -7.80
CA PHE A 95 15.19 -3.02 -7.69
C PHE A 95 14.81 -2.77 -6.22
N GLY A 96 14.99 -3.75 -5.34
CA GLY A 96 14.77 -3.60 -3.90
C GLY A 96 15.64 -2.51 -3.29
N GLU A 97 16.94 -2.48 -3.64
CA GLU A 97 17.87 -1.43 -3.20
C GLU A 97 17.45 -0.05 -3.71
N TYR A 98 17.19 0.09 -5.01
CA TYR A 98 16.78 1.35 -5.60
C TYR A 98 15.48 1.87 -5.01
N LEU A 99 14.52 1.00 -4.73
CA LEU A 99 13.27 1.38 -4.08
C LEU A 99 13.47 1.76 -2.62
N ALA A 100 14.31 1.05 -1.86
CA ALA A 100 14.62 1.42 -0.48
C ALA A 100 15.22 2.83 -0.41
N ILE A 101 16.18 3.14 -1.30
CA ILE A 101 16.76 4.49 -1.41
C ILE A 101 15.70 5.51 -1.83
N THR A 102 14.91 5.19 -2.87
CA THR A 102 13.88 6.09 -3.41
C THR A 102 12.83 6.45 -2.37
N PHE A 103 12.30 5.46 -1.64
CA PHE A 103 11.33 5.70 -0.57
C PHE A 103 11.95 6.41 0.63
N GLY A 104 13.23 6.16 0.94
CA GLY A 104 13.99 6.95 1.92
C GLY A 104 14.05 8.43 1.54
N VAL A 105 14.40 8.74 0.29
CA VAL A 105 14.42 10.11 -0.24
C VAL A 105 13.02 10.74 -0.24
N LEU A 106 11.99 9.99 -0.67
CA LEU A 106 10.60 10.45 -0.64
C LEU A 106 10.13 10.77 0.80
N ALA A 107 10.49 9.95 1.78
CA ALA A 107 10.15 10.19 3.18
C ALA A 107 10.82 11.48 3.70
N VAL A 108 12.12 11.68 3.43
CA VAL A 108 12.83 12.91 3.79
C VAL A 108 12.19 14.12 3.09
N TRP A 109 11.93 14.04 1.80
CA TRP A 109 11.26 15.11 1.06
C TRP A 109 9.89 15.43 1.66
N ARG A 110 9.11 14.41 2.01
CA ARG A 110 7.79 14.58 2.60
C ARG A 110 7.83 15.25 3.98
N ILE A 111 8.84 14.93 4.79
CA ILE A 111 9.14 15.60 6.07
C ILE A 111 9.47 17.08 5.81
N LEU A 112 10.34 17.37 4.84
CA LEU A 112 10.74 18.76 4.54
C LEU A 112 9.54 19.63 4.10
N ILE A 113 8.65 19.08 3.26
CA ILE A 113 7.41 19.76 2.86
C ILE A 113 6.53 20.06 4.08
N GLN A 114 6.39 19.11 5.01
CA GLN A 114 5.49 19.24 6.15
C GLN A 114 6.05 20.12 7.27
N ALA A 115 7.34 20.00 7.58
CA ALA A 115 7.98 20.66 8.71
C ALA A 115 8.40 22.10 8.41
N PHE A 116 8.91 22.36 7.21
CA PHE A 116 9.50 23.67 6.86
C PHE A 116 8.69 24.45 5.83
N GLY A 117 7.61 23.86 5.30
CA GLY A 117 6.90 24.43 4.14
C GLY A 117 7.77 24.54 2.89
N PHE A 118 8.99 23.98 2.94
CA PHE A 118 9.97 24.02 1.88
C PHE A 118 9.38 23.31 0.67
N ALA A 119 9.34 24.00 -0.46
CA ALA A 119 8.82 23.46 -1.71
C ALA A 119 7.37 22.96 -1.63
N ALA A 120 6.45 23.69 -0.97
CA ALA A 120 5.01 23.35 -1.01
C ALA A 120 4.47 23.15 -2.46
N GLY A 121 5.04 23.86 -3.43
CA GLY A 121 4.75 23.68 -4.87
C GLY A 121 5.28 22.39 -5.48
N SER A 122 6.23 21.69 -4.85
CA SER A 122 6.76 20.40 -5.32
C SER A 122 5.94 19.20 -4.87
N ARG A 123 4.82 19.41 -4.16
CA ARG A 123 3.96 18.32 -3.69
C ARG A 123 3.41 17.47 -4.81
N SER A 124 3.02 18.08 -5.93
CA SER A 124 2.53 17.34 -7.11
C SER A 124 3.63 16.46 -7.70
N LEU A 125 4.86 16.98 -7.78
CA LEU A 125 6.01 16.22 -8.27
C LEU A 125 6.34 15.04 -7.35
N TYR A 126 6.36 15.27 -6.04
CA TYR A 126 6.50 14.21 -5.04
C TYR A 126 5.44 13.10 -5.23
N LEU A 127 4.17 13.47 -5.41
CA LEU A 127 3.08 12.50 -5.57
C LEU A 127 3.24 11.68 -6.85
N VAL A 128 3.63 12.30 -7.97
CA VAL A 128 3.89 11.58 -9.22
C VAL A 128 5.01 10.56 -9.04
N ILE A 129 6.12 10.96 -8.43
CA ILE A 129 7.25 10.06 -8.18
C ILE A 129 6.84 8.95 -7.21
N ALA A 130 6.08 9.24 -6.16
CA ALA A 130 5.61 8.25 -5.20
C ALA A 130 4.69 7.21 -5.85
N VAL A 131 3.77 7.62 -6.71
CA VAL A 131 2.88 6.71 -7.46
C VAL A 131 3.68 5.83 -8.43
N LEU A 132 4.63 6.40 -9.17
CA LEU A 132 5.50 5.64 -10.05
C LEU A 132 6.36 4.63 -9.26
N SER A 133 6.87 5.05 -8.10
CA SER A 133 7.65 4.18 -7.20
C SER A 133 6.79 3.04 -6.64
N CYS A 134 5.50 3.28 -6.33
CA CYS A 134 4.57 2.20 -5.99
C CYS A 134 4.36 1.23 -7.15
N GLY A 135 4.25 1.71 -8.39
CA GLY A 135 4.18 0.83 -9.57
C GLY A 135 5.42 -0.05 -9.71
N ALA A 136 6.61 0.53 -9.56
CA ALA A 136 7.87 -0.20 -9.55
C ALA A 136 7.96 -1.19 -8.37
N LEU A 137 7.45 -0.84 -7.20
CA LEU A 137 7.39 -1.72 -6.03
C LEU A 137 6.52 -2.95 -6.28
N LEU A 138 5.37 -2.79 -6.93
CA LEU A 138 4.53 -3.93 -7.32
C LEU A 138 5.21 -4.82 -8.35
N TYR A 139 5.96 -4.24 -9.29
CA TYR A 139 6.77 -5.00 -10.23
C TYR A 139 7.88 -5.79 -9.53
N THR A 140 8.59 -5.20 -8.56
CA THR A 140 9.58 -5.91 -7.74
C THR A 140 8.93 -7.07 -6.97
N GLY A 141 7.72 -6.89 -6.46
CA GLY A 141 6.93 -7.95 -5.85
C GLY A 141 6.62 -9.09 -6.82
N SER A 142 6.38 -8.80 -8.10
CA SER A 142 6.19 -9.84 -9.13
C SER A 142 7.45 -10.67 -9.39
N LEU A 143 8.64 -10.04 -9.36
CA LEU A 143 9.92 -10.74 -9.42
C LEU A 143 10.12 -11.64 -8.19
N GLY A 144 9.76 -11.16 -7.00
CA GLY A 144 9.76 -11.96 -5.77
C GLY A 144 8.84 -13.18 -5.88
N GLY A 145 7.65 -12.98 -6.45
CA GLY A 145 6.72 -14.07 -6.77
C GLY A 145 7.29 -15.08 -7.76
N GLU A 146 8.00 -14.64 -8.81
CA GLU A 146 8.66 -15.51 -9.77
C GLU A 146 9.74 -16.38 -9.11
N LEU A 147 10.51 -15.82 -8.17
CA LEU A 147 11.52 -16.56 -7.41
C LEU A 147 10.89 -17.68 -6.58
N VAL A 148 9.82 -17.38 -5.86
CA VAL A 148 9.17 -18.34 -4.95
C VAL A 148 8.33 -19.36 -5.72
N TYR A 149 7.45 -18.91 -6.62
CA TYR A 149 6.49 -19.78 -7.30
C TYR A 149 7.03 -20.41 -8.58
N GLY A 150 7.97 -19.75 -9.27
CA GLY A 150 8.59 -20.27 -10.49
C GLY A 150 9.81 -21.14 -10.20
N TYR A 151 10.71 -20.64 -9.35
CA TYR A 151 12.00 -21.30 -9.06
C TYR A 151 12.06 -21.99 -7.70
N GLY A 152 11.03 -21.88 -6.86
CA GLY A 152 10.99 -22.52 -5.55
C GLY A 152 11.96 -21.92 -4.52
N VAL A 153 12.55 -20.74 -4.78
CA VAL A 153 13.55 -20.12 -3.91
C VAL A 153 12.95 -19.82 -2.54
N GLY A 154 13.66 -20.22 -1.48
CA GLY A 154 13.18 -20.02 -0.11
C GLY A 154 12.04 -20.95 0.30
N THR A 155 11.75 -22.01 -0.46
CA THR A 155 10.74 -23.02 -0.11
C THR A 155 11.37 -24.39 0.13
N ALA A 156 10.58 -25.34 0.66
CA ALA A 156 11.01 -26.74 0.77
C ALA A 156 11.33 -27.40 -0.60
N LEU A 157 10.86 -26.81 -1.70
CA LEU A 157 11.16 -27.27 -3.06
C LEU A 157 12.57 -26.89 -3.51
N MET A 158 13.24 -25.99 -2.78
CA MET A 158 14.66 -25.67 -2.92
C MET A 158 15.53 -26.81 -2.38
N SER A 159 15.30 -28.03 -2.89
CA SER A 159 16.12 -29.19 -2.57
C SER A 159 17.34 -29.20 -3.49
N PRO A 160 18.55 -29.49 -2.97
CA PRO A 160 19.67 -29.81 -3.82
C PRO A 160 19.28 -31.04 -4.64
N THR A 161 19.42 -30.96 -5.96
CA THR A 161 19.31 -32.13 -6.83
C THR A 161 20.08 -33.28 -6.20
N PRO A 162 19.46 -34.45 -5.90
CA PRO A 162 20.22 -35.62 -5.51
C PRO A 162 21.27 -35.86 -6.60
N GLY A 163 22.55 -35.85 -6.22
CA GLY A 163 23.64 -36.10 -7.16
C GLY A 163 23.38 -37.41 -7.93
N PRO A 164 23.91 -37.57 -9.16
CA PRO A 164 23.73 -38.77 -9.95
C PRO A 164 24.42 -39.94 -9.25
N GLY A 165 23.67 -40.62 -8.39
CA GLY A 165 24.16 -41.63 -7.46
C GLY A 165 23.06 -42.33 -6.66
N ALA A 166 21.79 -42.16 -7.04
CA ALA A 166 20.78 -43.14 -6.72
C ALA A 166 20.88 -44.24 -7.79
N GLU A 167 21.73 -45.22 -7.51
CA GLU A 167 21.88 -46.44 -8.29
C GLU A 167 20.50 -46.99 -8.63
N ALA A 168 20.19 -47.00 -9.93
CA ALA A 168 19.16 -47.85 -10.48
C ALA A 168 19.57 -49.30 -10.20
N SER A 169 19.05 -49.88 -9.11
CA SER A 169 19.14 -51.32 -8.90
C SER A 169 18.01 -52.00 -9.68
N PRO A 170 18.30 -52.98 -10.55
CA PRO A 170 17.36 -53.50 -11.52
C PRO A 170 16.50 -54.64 -10.95
N ALA A 171 15.38 -54.86 -11.64
CA ALA A 171 14.55 -56.05 -11.69
C ALA A 171 13.56 -56.29 -10.52
N ALA A 172 12.30 -55.96 -10.78
CA ALA A 172 11.21 -56.95 -10.72
C ALA A 172 9.96 -56.44 -11.46
N SER A 173 9.65 -57.05 -12.60
CA SER A 173 8.28 -57.22 -13.09
C SER A 173 8.21 -58.65 -13.62
N PRO A 174 7.13 -59.38 -13.31
CA PRO A 174 5.91 -59.17 -14.09
C PRO A 174 4.64 -59.00 -13.22
N THR A 175 3.76 -58.13 -13.72
CA THR A 175 2.29 -58.05 -13.48
C THR A 175 1.64 -59.40 -13.89
N PRO A 176 0.40 -59.78 -13.49
CA PRO A 176 -0.69 -58.90 -13.03
C PRO A 176 -1.59 -59.44 -11.89
N GLU A 177 -2.09 -58.55 -11.03
CA GLU A 177 -3.41 -58.74 -10.40
C GLU A 177 -3.96 -57.39 -9.93
N VAL A 178 -5.15 -57.06 -10.43
CA VAL A 178 -5.92 -55.86 -10.12
C VAL A 178 -6.83 -56.18 -8.93
N PRO A 179 -6.75 -55.42 -7.83
CA PRO A 179 -7.94 -55.11 -7.05
C PRO A 179 -8.23 -53.61 -7.17
N THR A 180 -9.37 -53.30 -7.77
CA THR A 180 -10.01 -51.98 -7.81
C THR A 180 -10.17 -51.44 -6.39
N ALA A 181 -9.21 -50.65 -5.92
CA ALA A 181 -9.36 -49.81 -4.74
C ALA A 181 -10.12 -48.54 -5.16
N ALA A 182 -11.36 -48.45 -4.69
CA ALA A 182 -12.27 -47.35 -4.94
C ALA A 182 -11.64 -46.00 -4.51
N LEU A 183 -11.77 -45.01 -5.38
CA LEU A 183 -11.53 -43.61 -5.06
C LEU A 183 -12.45 -43.20 -3.89
N PRO A 184 -12.00 -42.39 -2.91
CA PRO A 184 -12.91 -41.76 -1.97
C PRO A 184 -13.74 -40.72 -2.72
N THR A 185 -14.98 -41.08 -3.07
CA THR A 185 -15.97 -40.14 -3.61
C THR A 185 -16.36 -39.16 -2.51
N VAL A 186 -15.98 -37.89 -2.68
CA VAL A 186 -16.55 -36.78 -1.90
C VAL A 186 -18.03 -36.69 -2.24
N SER A 187 -18.89 -37.05 -1.28
CA SER A 187 -20.34 -36.86 -1.37
C SER A 187 -20.67 -35.38 -1.37
N VAL A 188 -20.95 -34.81 -2.55
CA VAL A 188 -21.60 -33.51 -2.68
C VAL A 188 -23.09 -33.72 -2.36
N PRO A 189 -23.66 -33.09 -1.33
CA PRO A 189 -25.11 -33.13 -1.14
C PRO A 189 -25.79 -32.33 -2.27
N THR A 190 -26.64 -33.02 -3.03
CA THR A 190 -27.52 -32.42 -4.04
C THR A 190 -28.43 -31.36 -3.39
N PRO A 191 -28.58 -30.15 -3.98
CA PRO A 191 -29.56 -29.18 -3.49
C PRO A 191 -30.99 -29.72 -3.72
N THR A 192 -31.76 -29.80 -2.65
CA THR A 192 -33.20 -30.07 -2.67
C THR A 192 -33.91 -29.06 -3.57
N PRO A 193 -34.74 -29.48 -4.54
CA PRO A 193 -35.52 -28.56 -5.35
C PRO A 193 -36.59 -27.87 -4.49
N ALA A 194 -36.65 -26.54 -4.60
CA ALA A 194 -37.71 -25.73 -4.01
C ALA A 194 -39.07 -26.07 -4.61
N PRO A 195 -40.15 -26.21 -3.83
CA PRO A 195 -41.48 -26.38 -4.38
C PRO A 195 -41.96 -25.03 -4.95
N SER A 196 -42.10 -24.97 -6.27
CA SER A 196 -42.90 -23.96 -6.97
C SER A 196 -44.28 -24.51 -7.28
N ALA A 197 -45.30 -23.96 -6.61
CA ALA A 197 -46.69 -23.84 -7.05
C ALA A 197 -47.39 -22.99 -5.95
N GLN A 198 -48.21 -21.98 -6.21
CA GLN A 198 -49.20 -21.86 -7.27
C GLN A 198 -49.71 -20.41 -7.34
N ALA A 199 -50.19 -20.00 -8.51
CA ALA A 199 -50.67 -18.66 -8.85
C ALA A 199 -52.01 -18.25 -8.18
N SER A 200 -52.24 -16.93 -8.18
CA SER A 200 -53.30 -16.12 -7.56
C SER A 200 -54.75 -16.45 -7.92
N PRO A 201 -55.71 -15.80 -7.22
CA PRO A 201 -56.59 -14.90 -7.98
C PRO A 201 -56.79 -13.50 -7.35
N SER A 202 -57.26 -12.63 -8.22
CA SER A 202 -57.38 -11.17 -8.22
C SER A 202 -58.52 -10.60 -7.35
N ALA A 203 -58.33 -9.39 -6.77
CA ALA A 203 -59.38 -8.36 -6.59
C ALA A 203 -58.80 -6.98 -6.19
N SER A 204 -58.78 -6.08 -7.19
CA SER A 204 -59.01 -4.61 -7.26
C SER A 204 -59.17 -3.66 -6.04
N PRO A 205 -59.08 -2.32 -6.26
CA PRO A 205 -58.39 -1.36 -5.38
C PRO A 205 -59.32 -0.48 -4.53
N SER A 206 -58.78 0.08 -3.43
CA SER A 206 -59.39 1.15 -2.65
C SER A 206 -58.48 2.38 -2.53
N THR A 207 -58.84 3.38 -3.35
CA THR A 207 -58.87 4.84 -3.12
C THR A 207 -58.36 5.41 -1.78
N GLY A 208 -57.47 6.42 -1.86
CA GLY A 208 -57.07 7.27 -0.73
C GLY A 208 -56.12 8.42 -1.10
N THR A 209 -56.62 9.35 -1.92
CA THR A 209 -56.28 10.78 -2.18
C THR A 209 -54.83 11.34 -2.05
N PRO A 210 -54.33 12.08 -3.07
CA PRO A 210 -53.06 12.83 -3.04
C PRO A 210 -53.16 14.21 -2.35
N GLY A 211 -52.12 14.59 -1.61
CA GLY A 211 -51.93 15.96 -1.11
C GLY A 211 -51.52 16.93 -2.24
N PRO A 212 -52.03 18.18 -2.26
CA PRO A 212 -51.83 19.08 -3.39
C PRO A 212 -50.43 19.71 -3.44
N SER A 213 -49.86 19.73 -4.64
CA SER A 213 -48.71 20.53 -5.06
C SER A 213 -48.98 22.05 -4.97
N PRO A 214 -47.92 22.88 -4.80
CA PRO A 214 -48.04 24.33 -4.70
C PRO A 214 -48.30 24.97 -6.07
N LYS A 215 -49.19 25.97 -6.11
CA LYS A 215 -49.43 26.79 -7.32
C LYS A 215 -48.74 28.16 -7.23
N PRO A 216 -48.44 28.76 -8.39
CA PRO A 216 -47.48 29.83 -8.56
C PRO A 216 -48.12 31.22 -8.53
N GLY A 217 -47.36 32.19 -8.04
CA GLY A 217 -47.71 33.61 -8.07
C GLY A 217 -47.25 34.27 -6.80
N ASP A 218 -46.00 34.76 -6.80
CA ASP A 218 -45.64 36.06 -6.24
C ASP A 218 -44.26 36.42 -6.81
N THR A 219 -44.27 37.46 -7.65
CA THR A 219 -43.13 38.03 -8.38
C THR A 219 -42.39 38.98 -7.43
N PRO A 220 -41.07 39.20 -7.59
CA PRO A 220 -40.20 39.66 -6.52
C PRO A 220 -40.24 41.17 -6.35
N GLU A 221 -40.43 41.63 -5.11
CA GLU A 221 -40.27 43.04 -4.78
C GLU A 221 -38.82 43.34 -4.39
N ALA A 222 -38.26 44.32 -5.09
CA ALA A 222 -36.88 44.74 -5.02
C ALA A 222 -36.69 45.92 -4.06
N ARG A 223 -35.64 45.82 -3.23
CA ARG A 223 -34.84 46.91 -2.60
C ARG A 223 -35.57 47.83 -1.58
N PRO A 224 -34.86 48.60 -0.72
CA PRO A 224 -33.41 48.86 -0.69
C PRO A 224 -32.71 48.70 0.69
N SER A 225 -31.40 48.42 0.67
CA SER A 225 -30.45 49.17 1.52
C SER A 225 -30.06 50.41 0.71
N PRO A 226 -30.12 51.63 1.27
CA PRO A 226 -29.00 52.12 2.09
C PRO A 226 -29.42 53.12 3.19
N GLU A 227 -28.78 53.09 4.36
CA GLU A 227 -28.51 54.35 5.05
C GLU A 227 -27.23 54.25 5.88
N ALA A 228 -26.25 55.04 5.44
CA ALA A 228 -25.09 55.44 6.19
C ALA A 228 -25.45 56.63 7.09
N HIS A 229 -24.51 56.96 7.98
CA HIS A 229 -24.31 58.21 8.74
C HIS A 229 -24.62 58.14 10.25
N PRO A 230 -23.91 58.90 11.11
CA PRO A 230 -22.64 59.61 10.92
C PRO A 230 -21.57 59.26 11.98
N SER A 231 -20.30 59.44 11.62
CA SER A 231 -19.26 59.81 12.60
C SER A 231 -19.45 61.27 13.02
N PRO A 232 -19.10 61.60 14.27
CA PRO A 232 -18.28 62.76 14.60
C PRO A 232 -16.97 62.25 15.22
N SER A 233 -15.79 62.52 14.64
CA SER A 233 -14.99 63.76 14.82
C SER A 233 -15.09 64.30 16.26
N ALA A 234 -14.04 64.66 16.98
CA ALA A 234 -12.59 64.69 16.87
C ALA A 234 -12.15 65.24 18.25
N ASP A 235 -11.07 64.77 18.87
CA ASP A 235 -10.12 65.62 19.61
C ASP A 235 -8.97 64.75 20.17
N THR A 236 -7.77 64.93 19.62
CA THR A 236 -6.63 65.67 20.19
C THR A 236 -5.79 64.84 21.16
N GLY A 237 -4.50 64.67 20.83
CA GLY A 237 -3.59 63.96 21.72
C GLY A 237 -2.19 63.67 21.21
N LYS A 238 -1.61 64.60 20.46
CA LYS A 238 -0.17 64.90 20.36
C LYS A 238 0.79 63.99 21.17
N SER A 239 1.68 63.26 20.50
CA SER A 239 3.09 63.24 20.92
C SER A 239 4.02 62.88 19.76
N SER A 240 4.88 63.85 19.45
CA SER A 240 6.03 63.78 18.56
C SER A 240 7.24 63.27 19.35
N LYS A 241 8.11 62.49 18.67
CA LYS A 241 9.60 62.54 18.70
C LYS A 241 10.12 61.32 17.91
N HIS A 242 10.65 61.48 16.69
CA HIS A 242 12.02 61.88 16.31
C HIS A 242 13.13 60.86 16.60
N ALA A 243 13.97 60.67 15.55
CA ALA A 243 15.31 60.04 15.44
C ALA A 243 15.26 58.75 14.60
N THR A 244 15.61 58.68 13.31
CA THR A 244 16.80 59.14 12.53
C THR A 244 18.07 58.34 12.82
N ALA A 245 18.71 57.86 11.73
CA ALA A 245 20.10 57.39 11.55
C ALA A 245 20.44 55.99 12.13
N ALA A 246 21.32 55.15 11.58
CA ALA A 246 22.16 55.13 10.37
C ALA A 246 22.70 53.68 10.21
N ALA A 247 22.92 53.21 8.97
CA ALA A 247 24.21 52.84 8.35
C ALA A 247 24.95 51.58 8.87
N ASN A 248 25.40 50.78 7.89
CA ASN A 248 26.56 49.87 7.85
C ASN A 248 26.86 48.98 9.07
N ILE A 249 26.77 47.65 8.87
CA ILE A 249 27.90 46.72 8.65
C ILE A 249 27.41 45.59 7.74
#